data_AF-A0A2R5EWP9-F1
#
_entry.id   AF-A0A2R5EWP9-F1
#
_cell.length_a   1.000
_cell.length_b   1.000
_cell.length_c   1.000
_cell.angle_alpha   90.00
_cell.angle_beta   90.00
_cell.angle_gamma   90.00
#
_symmetry.space_group_name_H-M   'P 1'
#
loop_
_entity.id
_entity.type
_entity.pdbx_description
1 polymer ?
#
loop_
_entity_poly.entity_id
_entity_poly.type
_entity_poly.pdbx_seq_one_letter_code
_entity_poly.pdbx_strand_id
1 'polypeptide(L)'
;MSKQVTSGRLTNPQGEIDMKQIIVLGGGYGGVLTAKKLANQLRKHKDVQITLIDRKPYHTLLTELHEVAANRVEEDSIKIDLKKIFSGFRNVKVVLDEINGINFDNQTLQGERAYAYDYLVIGTGSKPTFFGIAGADQHALTLWSYEDAVRLKEHTQQMFRKAAKERNPEARKEMLTFVVVGGGFTGVEMIGELAEFTVELCKEFYIDPADVTLHVVDMVDKILPILPEQLIRKAEKRLRKMGVNIITGSKITEVTEHGVRVGEQELKSRTVIWTAGVEGSDLAGNLDVEQKGRKRILTNEKLQVPTHNNVYVVGDNIFYIPEGAAAPVPQMVENAELAAPIIAHNIVADIKHKPMKAYKPTFHGTMVCIGSRYGVANVGLPDKMFRLSGLPAMAVKHLINMVYLFQVCGFNKVYHYVLHEFIHVRNNRSFVGGHFAKRSPNFWLFPLRVFTGVMWFLQGGDKMLKMMDDPNHIFLLPSKWADGTSGASVVADEAAGSAQAAVTALPVPDFMKSMVDWSMDLMFYNADGGFTWLAYVFQASMVGAEIIVGLLLIAGLFSAPAAVVSVAMGIMVWVSGTAPTEMLWYLAAGIALIGGSGSTLGLDYYVLPRLKSLWKKLPIVRRWYIYTD
;
A
#
# COMPACT_ATOMS: atom_id res chain seq x y z
N MET A 1 16.05 25.47 61.74
CA MET A 1 14.70 24.87 61.72
C MET A 1 13.85 25.65 60.75
N SER A 2 13.70 25.15 59.52
CA SER A 2 13.06 25.82 58.39
C SER A 2 11.63 25.31 58.22
N LYS A 3 10.65 26.23 58.19
CA LYS A 3 9.23 25.94 58.01
C LYS A 3 8.96 25.48 56.57
N GLN A 4 8.29 24.35 56.46
CA GLN A 4 7.66 23.86 55.24
C GLN A 4 6.55 24.81 54.79
N VAL A 5 6.57 25.17 53.50
CA VAL A 5 5.41 25.74 52.80
C VAL A 5 4.68 24.57 52.16
N THR A 6 3.57 24.16 52.78
CA THR A 6 2.63 23.18 52.26
C THR A 6 1.79 23.80 51.15
N SER A 7 1.88 23.24 49.94
CA SER A 7 1.02 23.54 48.81
C SER A 7 -0.42 23.14 49.13
N GLY A 8 -1.27 24.14 49.36
CA GLY A 8 -2.71 23.97 49.50
C GLY A 8 -3.42 24.22 48.17
N ARG A 9 -3.99 23.16 47.60
CA ARG A 9 -5.23 23.23 46.81
C ARG A 9 -6.06 21.99 47.12
N LEU A 10 -6.94 22.15 48.11
CA LEU A 10 -8.07 21.26 48.34
C LEU A 10 -9.32 22.11 48.08
N THR A 11 -10.09 21.71 47.06
CA THR A 11 -11.50 22.08 46.77
C THR A 11 -11.83 23.56 46.56
N ASN A 12 -12.27 23.91 45.34
CA ASN A 12 -12.96 25.17 45.02
C ASN A 12 -14.34 25.22 45.74
N PRO A 13 -14.83 26.36 46.26
CA PRO A 13 -16.07 26.44 47.07
C PRO A 13 -17.38 26.12 46.34
N GLN A 14 -17.34 25.71 45.07
CA GLN A 14 -18.51 25.46 44.21
C GLN A 14 -18.78 23.98 43.93
N GLY A 15 -18.04 23.05 44.54
CA GLY A 15 -18.27 21.60 44.33
C GLY A 15 -17.87 21.10 42.94
N GLU A 16 -17.22 21.93 42.12
CA GLU A 16 -16.58 21.50 40.87
C GLU A 16 -15.33 20.68 41.19
N ILE A 17 -15.23 19.50 40.58
CA ILE A 17 -14.05 18.66 40.61
C ILE A 17 -12.91 19.47 39.99
N ASP A 18 -11.85 19.76 40.77
CA ASP A 18 -10.64 20.41 40.26
C ASP A 18 -10.01 19.54 39.17
N MET A 19 -10.27 19.93 37.93
CA MET A 19 -10.03 19.08 36.76
C MET A 19 -8.61 19.31 36.26
N LYS A 20 -7.72 18.35 36.51
CA LYS A 20 -6.34 18.39 36.03
C LYS A 20 -6.30 18.44 34.50
N GLN A 21 -5.61 19.42 33.94
CA GLN A 21 -5.48 19.66 32.51
C GLN A 21 -4.16 19.08 31.99
N ILE A 22 -4.24 18.09 31.10
CA ILE A 22 -3.10 17.59 30.35
C ILE A 22 -3.21 18.08 28.92
N ILE A 23 -2.31 18.97 28.50
CA ILE A 23 -2.26 19.47 27.14
C ILE A 23 -1.22 18.69 26.34
N VAL A 24 -1.65 18.14 25.21
CA VAL A 24 -0.77 17.53 24.21
C VAL A 24 -0.78 18.44 22.99
N LEU A 25 0.38 19.00 22.65
CA LEU A 25 0.53 19.93 21.55
C LEU A 25 1.12 19.20 20.33
N GLY A 26 0.33 19.14 19.25
CA GLY A 26 0.67 18.48 17.98
C GLY A 26 -0.01 17.12 17.81
N GLY A 27 -0.77 16.97 16.73
CA GLY A 27 -1.47 15.77 16.27
C GLY A 27 -0.60 14.83 15.42
N GLY A 28 0.72 14.92 15.53
CA GLY A 28 1.68 14.01 14.87
C GLY A 28 1.77 12.64 15.57
N TYR A 29 2.74 11.80 15.13
CA TYR A 29 2.94 10.45 15.66
C TYR A 29 3.05 10.40 17.19
N GLY A 30 3.91 11.27 17.75
CA GLY A 30 4.17 11.32 19.19
C GLY A 30 3.00 11.82 20.02
N GLY A 31 2.33 12.89 19.58
CA GLY A 31 1.19 13.46 20.30
C GLY A 31 -0.04 12.56 20.27
N VAL A 32 -0.38 11.99 19.11
CA VAL A 32 -1.51 11.05 18.99
C VAL A 32 -1.31 9.83 19.88
N LEU A 33 -0.12 9.20 19.85
CA LEU A 33 0.15 8.04 20.69
C LEU A 33 0.20 8.38 22.19
N THR A 34 0.78 9.53 22.56
CA THR A 34 0.83 9.97 23.96
C THR A 34 -0.59 10.22 24.49
N ALA A 35 -1.40 11.00 23.77
CA ALA A 35 -2.79 11.27 24.14
C ALA A 35 -3.62 9.97 24.25
N LYS A 36 -3.46 9.04 23.31
CA LYS A 36 -4.19 7.76 23.33
C LYS A 36 -3.77 6.87 24.51
N LYS A 37 -2.48 6.83 24.85
CA LYS A 37 -1.99 6.05 26.00
C LYS A 37 -2.44 6.67 27.33
N LEU A 38 -2.38 8.00 27.46
CA LEU A 38 -2.94 8.73 28.60
C LEU A 38 -4.44 8.44 28.75
N ALA A 39 -5.20 8.55 27.66
CA ALA A 39 -6.65 8.34 27.66
C ALA A 39 -7.04 6.94 28.15
N ASN A 40 -6.29 5.91 27.73
CA ASN A 40 -6.48 4.54 28.20
C ASN A 40 -6.13 4.37 29.69
N GLN A 41 -4.98 4.88 30.14
CA GLN A 41 -4.53 4.74 31.53
C GLN A 41 -5.38 5.53 32.52
N LEU A 42 -5.97 6.64 32.08
CA LEU A 42 -6.80 7.55 32.88
C LEU A 42 -8.29 7.41 32.59
N ARG A 43 -8.73 6.35 31.89
CA ARG A 43 -10.13 6.16 31.46
C ARG A 43 -11.16 6.21 32.60
N LYS A 44 -10.75 5.84 33.82
CA LYS A 44 -11.61 5.83 35.03
C LYS A 44 -11.53 7.11 35.85
N HIS A 45 -10.59 8.01 35.54
CA HIS A 45 -10.36 9.27 36.26
C HIS A 45 -11.25 10.35 35.65
N LYS A 46 -12.24 10.83 36.40
CA LYS A 46 -13.19 11.89 35.96
C LYS A 46 -12.66 13.30 36.24
N ASP A 47 -11.59 13.38 37.01
CA ASP A 47 -10.86 14.56 37.46
C ASP A 47 -9.71 14.95 36.53
N VAL A 48 -9.60 14.32 35.35
CA VAL A 48 -8.55 14.63 34.37
C VAL A 48 -9.15 14.84 32.99
N GLN A 49 -8.75 15.93 32.35
CA GLN A 49 -9.06 16.24 30.96
C GLN A 49 -7.78 16.27 30.13
N ILE A 50 -7.78 15.51 29.04
CA ILE A 50 -6.71 15.55 28.04
C ILE A 50 -7.18 16.44 26.90
N THR A 51 -6.38 17.42 26.52
CA THR A 51 -6.65 18.30 25.37
C THR A 51 -5.55 18.16 24.35
N LEU A 52 -5.86 17.60 23.18
CA LEU A 52 -4.96 17.57 22.03
C LEU A 52 -5.21 18.81 21.18
N ILE A 53 -4.19 19.65 21.02
CA ILE A 53 -4.25 20.87 20.20
C ILE A 53 -3.40 20.66 18.95
N ASP A 54 -3.99 20.85 17.77
CA ASP A 54 -3.27 20.86 16.49
C ASP A 54 -3.92 21.88 15.53
N ARG A 55 -3.12 22.45 14.63
CA ARG A 55 -3.61 23.39 13.60
C ARG A 55 -4.43 22.72 12.50
N LYS A 56 -4.33 21.40 12.33
CA LYS A 56 -5.02 20.62 11.30
C LYS A 56 -6.00 19.62 11.92
N PRO A 57 -7.14 19.33 11.26
CA PRO A 57 -8.11 18.38 11.76
C PRO A 57 -7.70 16.91 11.61
N TYR A 58 -6.52 16.64 11.04
CA TYR A 58 -6.04 15.30 10.73
C TYR A 58 -4.60 15.07 11.17
N HIS A 59 -4.34 13.84 11.61
CA HIS A 59 -3.01 13.27 11.69
C HIS A 59 -2.51 12.92 10.29
N THR A 60 -1.29 13.35 9.95
CA THR A 60 -0.65 13.08 8.65
C THR A 60 0.34 11.93 8.78
N LEU A 61 0.24 10.92 7.91
CA LEU A 61 1.20 9.83 7.79
C LEU A 61 2.45 10.31 7.02
N LEU A 62 3.38 10.94 7.75
CA LEU A 62 4.61 11.52 7.17
C LEU A 62 5.46 10.49 6.42
N THR A 63 5.39 9.21 6.79
CA THR A 63 6.13 8.13 6.12
C THR A 63 5.63 7.80 4.72
N GLU A 64 4.45 8.27 4.33
CA GLU A 64 3.82 7.92 3.04
C GLU A 64 3.71 9.14 2.10
N LEU A 65 4.29 10.29 2.47
CA LEU A 65 4.20 11.52 1.67
C LEU A 65 4.74 11.34 0.24
N HIS A 66 5.82 10.57 0.09
CA HIS A 66 6.47 10.31 -1.20
C HIS A 66 5.54 9.57 -2.17
N GLU A 67 4.61 8.78 -1.65
CA GLU A 67 3.65 8.02 -2.46
C GLU A 67 2.58 8.93 -3.07
N VAL A 68 2.08 9.89 -2.29
CA VAL A 68 1.13 10.92 -2.77
C VAL A 68 1.83 11.90 -3.71
N ALA A 69 3.05 12.33 -3.37
CA ALA A 69 3.84 13.24 -4.20
C ALA A 69 4.11 12.71 -5.61
N ALA A 70 4.15 11.38 -5.76
CA ALA A 70 4.34 10.71 -7.03
C ALA A 70 3.05 10.06 -7.58
N ASN A 71 1.87 10.51 -7.11
CA ASN A 71 0.56 10.06 -7.57
C ASN A 71 0.34 8.54 -7.55
N ARG A 72 0.98 7.81 -6.62
CA ARG A 72 0.78 6.37 -6.49
C ARG A 72 -0.53 6.05 -5.78
N VAL A 73 -0.84 6.84 -4.76
CA VAL A 73 -1.98 6.67 -3.87
C VAL A 73 -2.77 7.98 -3.78
N GLU A 74 -4.03 7.88 -3.40
CA GLU A 74 -4.90 9.04 -3.23
C GLU A 74 -4.44 9.90 -2.05
N GLU A 75 -4.65 11.21 -2.14
CA GLU A 75 -4.29 12.18 -1.11
C GLU A 75 -4.90 11.89 0.27
N ASP A 76 -6.10 11.34 0.31
CA ASP A 76 -6.80 11.02 1.56
C ASP A 76 -6.22 9.78 2.27
N SER A 77 -5.38 8.97 1.61
CA SER A 77 -4.79 7.77 2.21
C SER A 77 -3.91 8.11 3.42
N ILE A 78 -3.20 9.23 3.34
CA ILE A 78 -2.23 9.71 4.32
C ILE A 78 -2.83 10.61 5.41
N LYS A 79 -4.14 10.87 5.38
CA LYS A 79 -4.85 11.64 6.40
C LYS A 79 -5.67 10.73 7.30
N ILE A 80 -5.69 11.03 8.59
CA ILE A 80 -6.56 10.39 9.57
C ILE A 80 -7.17 11.48 10.46
N ASP A 81 -8.48 11.65 10.39
CA ASP A 81 -9.21 12.62 11.22
C ASP A 81 -8.92 12.40 12.72
N LEU A 82 -8.48 13.47 13.40
CA LEU A 82 -8.12 13.43 14.83
C LEU A 82 -9.34 13.12 15.71
N LYS A 83 -10.51 13.68 15.42
CA LYS A 83 -11.74 13.37 16.15
C LYS A 83 -12.13 11.90 15.96
N LYS A 84 -11.92 11.33 14.77
CA LYS A 84 -12.13 9.89 14.53
C LYS A 84 -11.20 9.02 15.37
N ILE A 85 -9.93 9.42 15.53
CA ILE A 85 -8.96 8.70 16.37
C ILE A 85 -9.44 8.64 17.83
N PHE A 86 -10.02 9.73 18.33
CA PHE A 86 -10.40 9.87 19.74
C PHE A 86 -11.89 9.67 20.04
N SER A 87 -12.72 9.27 19.08
CA SER A 87 -14.18 9.15 19.23
C SER A 87 -14.61 8.18 20.35
N GLY A 88 -13.78 7.19 20.68
CA GLY A 88 -14.01 6.25 21.78
C GLY A 88 -13.59 6.74 23.16
N PHE A 89 -12.96 7.92 23.27
CA PHE A 89 -12.41 8.47 24.51
C PHE A 89 -13.14 9.73 24.95
N ARG A 90 -13.96 9.61 26.01
CA ARG A 90 -14.70 10.75 26.57
C ARG A 90 -13.81 11.77 27.30
N ASN A 91 -12.61 11.37 27.69
CA ASN A 91 -11.63 12.18 28.42
C ASN A 91 -10.61 12.87 27.50
N VAL A 92 -10.80 12.83 26.17
CA VAL A 92 -9.93 13.51 25.20
C VAL A 92 -10.74 14.54 24.43
N LYS A 93 -10.28 15.78 24.44
CA LYS A 93 -10.82 16.89 23.66
C LYS A 93 -9.83 17.23 22.56
N VAL A 94 -10.28 17.19 21.30
CA VAL A 94 -9.50 17.66 20.15
C VAL A 94 -9.86 19.11 19.90
N VAL A 95 -8.86 19.97 19.85
CA VAL A 95 -8.98 21.41 19.62
C VAL A 95 -8.16 21.78 18.39
N LEU A 96 -8.76 22.55 17.50
CA LEU A 96 -8.07 23.12 16.34
C LEU A 96 -7.65 24.54 16.69
N ASP A 97 -6.36 24.76 16.79
CA ASP A 97 -5.76 26.06 17.13
C ASP A 97 -4.27 26.03 16.75
N GLU A 98 -3.70 27.19 16.45
CA GLU A 98 -2.26 27.36 16.23
C GLU A 98 -1.65 28.07 17.44
N ILE A 99 -0.82 27.34 18.18
CA ILE A 99 -0.14 27.89 19.35
C ILE A 99 1.10 28.65 18.89
N ASN A 100 1.19 29.92 19.30
CA ASN A 100 2.26 30.83 18.93
C ASN A 100 3.25 31.06 20.08
N GLY A 101 2.89 30.71 21.31
CA GLY A 101 3.75 30.88 22.48
C GLY A 101 3.35 30.02 23.66
N ILE A 102 4.31 29.77 24.53
CA ILE A 102 4.15 29.01 25.78
C ILE A 102 4.79 29.82 26.90
N ASN A 103 4.02 30.11 27.94
CA ASN A 103 4.51 30.72 29.17
C ASN A 103 4.64 29.62 30.23
N PHE A 104 5.87 29.18 30.48
CA PHE A 104 6.15 28.08 31.40
C PHE A 104 5.93 28.46 32.88
N ASP A 105 6.17 29.73 33.24
CA ASP A 105 6.01 30.22 34.62
C ASP A 105 4.53 30.26 35.03
N ASN A 106 3.67 30.74 34.14
CA ASN A 106 2.23 30.80 34.35
C ASN A 106 1.51 29.51 33.91
N GLN A 107 2.23 28.56 33.35
CA GLN A 107 1.70 27.29 32.83
C GLN A 107 0.53 27.48 31.84
N THR A 108 0.76 28.35 30.84
CA THR A 108 -0.25 28.68 29.81
C THR A 108 0.30 28.60 28.39
N LEU A 109 -0.55 28.22 27.44
CA LEU A 109 -0.29 28.29 25.99
C LEU A 109 -1.15 29.39 25.39
N GLN A 110 -0.61 30.11 24.41
CA GLN A 110 -1.31 31.18 23.70
C GLN A 110 -1.53 30.78 22.23
N GLY A 111 -2.80 30.68 21.83
CA GLY A 111 -3.25 30.62 20.43
C GLY A 111 -4.35 31.65 20.18
N GLU A 112 -5.42 31.26 19.49
CA GLU A 112 -6.66 32.05 19.40
C GLU A 112 -7.28 32.32 20.78
N ARG A 113 -7.04 31.40 21.72
CA ARG A 113 -7.35 31.59 23.14
C ARG A 113 -6.19 31.11 24.02
N ALA A 114 -6.25 31.45 25.30
CA ALA A 114 -5.33 30.95 26.30
C ALA A 114 -5.75 29.56 26.81
N TYR A 115 -4.78 28.70 27.06
CA TYR A 115 -4.98 27.37 27.63
C TYR A 115 -4.08 27.17 28.83
N ALA A 116 -4.64 26.92 30.02
CA ALA A 116 -3.87 26.54 31.20
C ALA A 116 -3.59 25.02 31.20
N TYR A 117 -2.45 24.61 31.74
CA TYR A 117 -2.10 23.19 31.88
C TYR A 117 -1.51 22.87 33.25
N ASP A 118 -1.75 21.66 33.74
CA ASP A 118 -0.96 21.05 34.81
C ASP A 118 0.21 20.26 34.23
N TYR A 119 -0.01 19.60 33.09
CA TYR A 119 1.03 18.87 32.34
C TYR A 119 0.98 19.25 30.87
N LEU A 120 2.15 19.43 30.26
CA LEU A 120 2.30 19.76 28.85
C LEU A 120 3.16 18.71 28.15
N VAL A 121 2.73 18.25 26.98
CA VAL A 121 3.51 17.42 26.07
C VAL A 121 3.72 18.19 24.77
N ILE A 122 4.97 18.51 24.44
CA ILE A 122 5.35 19.23 23.22
C ILE A 122 5.73 18.22 22.13
N GLY A 123 4.92 18.14 21.09
CA GLY A 123 5.07 17.23 19.94
C GLY A 123 4.81 17.92 18.60
N THR A 124 5.28 19.16 18.47
CA THR A 124 5.04 20.05 17.31
C THR A 124 5.76 19.62 16.02
N GLY A 125 6.66 18.64 16.12
CA GLY A 125 7.41 18.10 14.99
C GLY A 125 8.55 19.02 14.54
N SER A 126 8.95 18.82 13.30
CA SER A 126 10.10 19.45 12.68
C SER A 126 9.69 20.16 11.38
N LYS A 127 10.61 20.94 10.81
CA LYS A 127 10.50 21.56 9.49
C LYS A 127 11.79 21.34 8.69
N PRO A 128 11.76 21.50 7.36
CA PRO A 128 12.97 21.46 6.54
C PRO A 128 14.02 22.47 7.03
N THR A 129 15.29 22.07 7.00
CA THR A 129 16.42 22.99 7.18
C THR A 129 17.25 23.04 5.90
N PHE A 130 17.62 24.25 5.49
CA PHE A 130 18.32 24.50 4.22
C PHE A 130 19.82 24.74 4.41
N PHE A 131 20.32 24.62 5.64
CA PHE A 131 21.75 24.79 6.00
C PHE A 131 22.39 26.11 5.52
N GLY A 132 21.59 27.15 5.31
CA GLY A 132 22.07 28.43 4.78
C GLY A 132 22.49 28.40 3.31
N ILE A 133 22.13 27.35 2.55
CA ILE A 133 22.38 27.28 1.12
C ILE A 133 21.55 28.34 0.40
N ALA A 134 22.22 29.16 -0.40
CA ALA A 134 21.59 30.29 -1.10
C ALA A 134 20.46 29.82 -2.02
N GLY A 135 19.30 30.47 -1.91
CA GLY A 135 18.11 30.22 -2.74
C GLY A 135 17.37 28.90 -2.49
N ALA A 136 17.88 28.01 -1.62
CA ALA A 136 17.26 26.71 -1.38
C ALA A 136 15.88 26.81 -0.73
N ASP A 137 15.67 27.75 0.18
CA ASP A 137 14.38 28.02 0.83
C ASP A 137 13.36 28.69 -0.11
N GLN A 138 13.83 29.40 -1.14
CA GLN A 138 13.01 30.13 -2.09
C GLN A 138 12.60 29.30 -3.31
N HIS A 139 13.52 28.46 -3.81
CA HIS A 139 13.37 27.80 -5.11
C HIS A 139 13.17 26.28 -5.02
N ALA A 140 13.52 25.64 -3.90
CA ALA A 140 13.30 24.20 -3.75
C ALA A 140 11.87 23.88 -3.28
N LEU A 141 11.34 22.77 -3.78
CA LEU A 141 10.17 22.11 -3.21
C LEU A 141 10.60 21.23 -2.04
N THR A 142 9.74 21.05 -1.04
CA THR A 142 10.01 20.17 0.11
C THR A 142 9.08 18.97 0.10
N LEU A 143 9.30 18.03 1.02
CA LEU A 143 8.38 16.93 1.28
C LEU A 143 8.28 16.65 2.78
N TRP A 144 7.70 17.59 3.52
CA TRP A 144 7.56 17.50 4.98
C TRP A 144 6.12 17.69 5.47
N SER A 145 5.19 17.95 4.57
CA SER A 145 3.79 18.17 4.88
C SER A 145 2.87 17.48 3.85
N TYR A 146 1.59 17.36 4.19
CA TYR A 146 0.56 16.93 3.24
C TYR A 146 0.52 17.87 2.02
N GLU A 147 0.57 19.17 2.28
CA GLU A 147 0.51 20.23 1.27
C GLU A 147 1.72 20.19 0.35
N ASP A 148 2.90 19.88 0.89
CA ASP A 148 4.12 19.66 0.12
C ASP A 148 3.94 18.50 -0.88
N ALA A 149 3.37 17.37 -0.42
CA ALA A 149 3.14 16.21 -1.28
C ALA A 149 2.16 16.53 -2.41
N VAL A 150 1.05 17.21 -2.11
CA VAL A 150 0.08 17.65 -3.13
C VAL A 150 0.72 18.62 -4.12
N ARG A 151 1.43 19.64 -3.62
CA ARG A 151 2.13 20.64 -4.44
C ARG A 151 3.14 19.98 -5.35
N LEU A 152 3.90 19.00 -4.87
CA LEU A 152 4.93 18.32 -5.65
C LEU A 152 4.31 17.45 -6.76
N LYS A 153 3.21 16.76 -6.46
CA LYS A 153 2.42 16.01 -7.44
C LYS A 153 1.92 16.92 -8.57
N GLU A 154 1.29 18.03 -8.21
CA GLU A 154 0.76 18.99 -9.16
C GLU A 154 1.85 19.65 -9.99
N HIS A 155 2.95 20.08 -9.36
CA HIS A 155 4.11 20.66 -10.04
C HIS A 155 4.69 19.70 -11.06
N THR A 156 4.88 18.43 -10.69
CA THR A 156 5.40 17.40 -11.60
C THR A 156 4.50 17.23 -12.83
N GLN A 157 3.18 17.12 -12.64
CA GLN A 157 2.24 17.05 -13.76
C GLN A 157 2.26 18.33 -14.62
N GLN A 158 2.38 19.50 -13.99
CA GLN A 158 2.47 20.76 -14.70
C GLN A 158 3.74 20.86 -15.54
N MET A 159 4.89 20.36 -15.06
CA MET A 159 6.12 20.32 -15.85
C MET A 159 5.96 19.48 -17.10
N PHE A 160 5.35 18.30 -17.01
CA PHE A 160 5.04 17.47 -18.18
C PHE A 160 4.06 18.16 -19.14
N ARG A 161 3.00 18.82 -18.62
CA ARG A 161 2.05 19.60 -19.45
C ARG A 161 2.74 20.74 -20.21
N LYS A 162 3.68 21.45 -19.58
CA LYS A 162 4.46 22.53 -20.20
C LYS A 162 5.45 21.96 -21.23
N ALA A 163 6.20 20.92 -20.85
CA ALA A 163 7.17 20.25 -21.72
C ALA A 163 6.54 19.65 -22.99
N ALA A 164 5.30 19.19 -22.93
CA ALA A 164 4.57 18.70 -24.11
C ALA A 164 4.29 19.80 -25.16
N LYS A 165 4.26 21.08 -24.74
CA LYS A 165 4.01 22.24 -25.60
C LYS A 165 5.28 23.02 -25.95
N GLU A 166 6.38 22.73 -25.27
CA GLU A 166 7.66 23.42 -25.44
C GLU A 166 8.35 22.97 -26.73
N ARG A 167 8.80 23.96 -27.53
CA ARG A 167 9.46 23.73 -28.81
C ARG A 167 10.98 23.85 -28.70
N ASN A 168 11.49 24.59 -27.70
CA ASN A 168 12.92 24.66 -27.44
C ASN A 168 13.38 23.39 -26.71
N PRO A 169 14.26 22.56 -27.32
CA PRO A 169 14.73 21.32 -26.72
C PRO A 169 15.43 21.50 -25.37
N GLU A 170 16.19 22.60 -25.19
CA GLU A 170 16.91 22.83 -23.93
C GLU A 170 15.95 23.20 -22.80
N ALA A 171 15.00 24.09 -23.06
CA ALA A 171 13.98 24.46 -22.08
C ALA A 171 13.07 23.27 -21.73
N ARG A 172 12.75 22.43 -22.73
CA ARG A 172 12.00 21.18 -22.51
C ARG A 172 12.76 20.23 -21.60
N LYS A 173 14.07 20.04 -21.85
CA LYS A 173 14.94 19.20 -21.02
C LYS A 173 15.04 19.71 -19.59
N GLU A 174 15.13 21.01 -19.39
CA GLU A 174 15.13 21.65 -18.05
C GLU A 174 13.83 21.39 -17.29
N MET A 175 12.67 21.43 -17.96
CA MET A 175 11.37 21.09 -17.36
C MET A 175 11.26 19.60 -17.00
N LEU A 176 11.91 18.72 -17.77
CA LEU A 176 11.89 17.25 -17.60
C LEU A 176 13.08 16.70 -16.81
N THR A 177 13.90 17.59 -16.26
CA THR A 177 14.96 17.23 -15.32
C THR A 177 14.43 17.42 -13.90
N PHE A 178 14.63 16.42 -13.05
CA PHE A 178 14.21 16.44 -11.64
C PHE A 178 15.42 16.14 -10.77
N VAL A 179 15.67 16.99 -9.77
CA VAL A 179 16.81 16.85 -8.87
C VAL A 179 16.33 16.75 -7.43
N VAL A 180 16.60 15.63 -6.78
CA VAL A 180 16.35 15.44 -5.35
C VAL A 180 17.65 15.67 -4.60
N VAL A 181 17.68 16.69 -3.73
CA VAL A 181 18.81 17.01 -2.85
C VAL A 181 18.62 16.27 -1.53
N GLY A 182 19.60 15.45 -1.16
CA GLY A 182 19.56 14.54 -0.02
C GLY A 182 19.39 13.09 -0.47
N GLY A 183 20.41 12.26 -0.24
CA GLY A 183 20.44 10.82 -0.42
C GLY A 183 20.06 10.04 0.84
N GLY A 184 19.37 10.66 1.79
CA GLY A 184 18.80 10.02 2.97
C GLY A 184 17.54 9.19 2.65
N PHE A 185 16.81 8.77 3.70
CA PHE A 185 15.59 7.96 3.55
C PHE A 185 14.56 8.63 2.63
N THR A 186 14.11 9.84 3.00
CA THR A 186 13.08 10.58 2.27
C THR A 186 13.46 10.84 0.81
N GLY A 187 14.71 11.22 0.53
CA GLY A 187 15.16 11.51 -0.83
C GLY A 187 15.22 10.28 -1.73
N VAL A 188 15.69 9.14 -1.20
CA VAL A 188 15.73 7.88 -1.94
C VAL A 188 14.32 7.33 -2.19
N GLU A 189 13.41 7.45 -1.23
CA GLU A 189 12.00 7.10 -1.43
C GLU A 189 11.36 7.98 -2.51
N MET A 190 11.57 9.30 -2.42
CA MET A 190 11.04 10.25 -3.40
C MET A 190 11.51 9.99 -4.81
N ILE A 191 12.83 9.84 -5.04
CA ILE A 191 13.31 9.62 -6.40
C ILE A 191 12.83 8.27 -6.95
N GLY A 192 12.69 7.26 -6.08
CA GLY A 192 12.24 5.93 -6.47
C GLY A 192 10.80 5.97 -6.96
N GLU A 193 9.93 6.68 -6.25
CA GLU A 193 8.55 6.89 -6.67
C GLU A 193 8.44 7.80 -7.90
N LEU A 194 9.25 8.87 -7.97
CA LEU A 194 9.27 9.79 -9.10
C LEU A 194 9.69 9.08 -10.40
N ALA A 195 10.66 8.18 -10.33
CA ALA A 195 11.11 7.39 -11.48
C ALA A 195 10.02 6.45 -12.04
N GLU A 196 9.08 5.98 -11.23
CA GLU A 196 7.93 5.24 -11.73
C GLU A 196 6.82 6.17 -12.25
N PHE A 197 6.61 7.31 -11.59
CA PHE A 197 5.61 8.30 -11.97
C PHE A 197 5.92 8.98 -13.31
N THR A 198 7.18 9.32 -13.57
CA THR A 198 7.58 9.96 -14.83
C THR A 198 7.36 9.06 -16.03
N VAL A 199 7.49 7.73 -15.88
CA VAL A 199 7.18 6.75 -16.94
C VAL A 199 5.69 6.76 -17.29
N GLU A 200 4.81 6.97 -16.31
CA GLU A 200 3.38 7.15 -16.54
C GLU A 200 3.10 8.47 -17.28
N LEU A 201 3.69 9.57 -16.79
CA LEU A 201 3.50 10.89 -17.40
C LEU A 201 4.07 10.97 -18.82
N CYS A 202 5.15 10.25 -19.14
CA CYS A 202 5.67 10.16 -20.51
C CYS A 202 4.61 9.62 -21.47
N LYS A 203 3.84 8.60 -21.05
CA LYS A 203 2.77 8.01 -21.86
C LYS A 203 1.56 8.96 -21.97
N GLU A 204 1.18 9.60 -20.86
CA GLU A 204 0.05 10.52 -20.82
C GLU A 204 0.28 11.76 -21.70
N PHE A 205 1.50 12.31 -21.68
CA PHE A 205 1.84 13.56 -22.35
C PHE A 205 2.63 13.37 -23.66
N TYR A 206 2.75 12.13 -24.15
CA TYR A 206 3.49 11.79 -25.38
C TYR A 206 4.93 12.30 -25.40
N ILE A 207 5.61 12.19 -24.25
CA ILE A 207 7.02 12.57 -24.09
C ILE A 207 7.90 11.33 -24.23
N ASP A 208 9.01 11.46 -24.94
CA ASP A 208 10.00 10.38 -25.03
C ASP A 208 10.64 10.19 -23.64
N PRO A 209 10.61 8.99 -23.05
CA PRO A 209 11.30 8.72 -21.78
C PRO A 209 12.78 9.12 -21.77
N ALA A 210 13.46 9.18 -22.93
CA ALA A 210 14.83 9.64 -23.04
C ALA A 210 15.02 11.16 -22.74
N ASP A 211 13.95 11.96 -22.83
CA ASP A 211 13.98 13.38 -22.49
C ASP A 211 13.95 13.63 -20.97
N VAL A 212 13.56 12.63 -20.17
CA VAL A 212 13.44 12.74 -18.71
C VAL A 212 14.77 12.40 -18.05
N THR A 213 15.24 13.30 -17.19
CA THR A 213 16.49 13.09 -16.43
C THR A 213 16.21 13.17 -14.93
N LEU A 214 16.71 12.18 -14.18
CA LEU A 214 16.48 12.07 -12.74
C LEU A 214 17.81 12.08 -11.99
N HIS A 215 17.95 12.95 -10.99
CA HIS A 215 19.14 13.04 -10.16
C HIS A 215 18.81 12.89 -8.67
N VAL A 216 19.63 12.13 -7.95
CA VAL A 216 19.80 12.29 -6.50
C VAL A 216 21.18 12.86 -6.25
N VAL A 217 21.22 13.95 -5.49
CA VAL A 217 22.47 14.63 -5.15
C VAL A 217 22.66 14.70 -3.64
N ASP A 218 23.86 14.41 -3.14
CA ASP A 218 24.20 14.52 -1.72
C ASP A 218 25.67 14.97 -1.55
N MET A 219 25.94 15.69 -0.46
CA MET A 219 27.28 16.06 -0.05
C MET A 219 28.05 14.90 0.61
N VAL A 220 27.34 13.93 1.17
CA VAL A 220 27.92 12.71 1.77
C VAL A 220 28.26 11.73 0.66
N ASP A 221 29.31 10.92 0.86
CA ASP A 221 29.86 10.01 -0.15
C ASP A 221 28.90 8.92 -0.65
N LYS A 222 27.84 8.61 0.12
CA LYS A 222 26.91 7.51 -0.16
C LYS A 222 25.47 7.89 0.16
N ILE A 223 24.55 7.34 -0.62
CA ILE A 223 23.13 7.32 -0.25
C ILE A 223 22.91 6.37 0.93
N LEU A 224 21.86 6.64 1.71
CA LEU A 224 21.44 5.84 2.86
C LEU A 224 22.62 5.51 3.80
N PRO A 225 23.42 6.49 4.25
CA PRO A 225 24.68 6.23 4.97
C PRO A 225 24.50 5.50 6.31
N ILE A 226 23.27 5.47 6.84
CA ILE A 226 22.91 4.74 8.06
C ILE A 226 22.77 3.23 7.81
N LEU A 227 22.54 2.80 6.57
CA LEU A 227 22.36 1.39 6.24
C LEU A 227 23.71 0.66 6.06
N PRO A 228 23.75 -0.67 6.30
CA PRO A 228 24.91 -1.47 5.94
C PRO A 228 25.24 -1.38 4.44
N GLU A 229 26.54 -1.37 4.12
CA GLU A 229 27.10 -1.27 2.76
C GLU A 229 26.43 -2.20 1.72
N GLN A 230 26.10 -3.43 2.12
CA GLN A 230 25.43 -4.40 1.24
C GLN A 230 24.03 -3.94 0.79
N LEU A 231 23.29 -3.25 1.66
CA LEU A 231 21.98 -2.68 1.34
C LEU A 231 22.12 -1.42 0.50
N ILE A 232 23.11 -0.57 0.79
CA ILE A 232 23.43 0.62 -0.01
C ILE A 232 23.67 0.22 -1.47
N ARG A 233 24.55 -0.76 -1.72
CA ARG A 233 24.83 -1.24 -3.09
C ARG A 233 23.60 -1.78 -3.82
N LYS A 234 22.68 -2.44 -3.09
CA LYS A 234 21.41 -2.92 -3.65
C LYS A 234 20.49 -1.74 -4.02
N ALA A 235 20.42 -0.72 -3.18
CA ALA A 235 19.66 0.49 -3.44
C ALA A 235 20.20 1.26 -4.66
N GLU A 236 21.52 1.48 -4.73
CA GLU A 236 22.17 2.13 -5.86
C GLU A 236 21.93 1.37 -7.18
N LYS A 237 22.11 0.04 -7.16
CA LYS A 237 21.85 -0.80 -8.33
C LYS A 237 20.40 -0.68 -8.81
N ARG A 238 19.44 -0.61 -7.88
CA ARG A 238 18.02 -0.44 -8.20
C ARG A 238 17.75 0.93 -8.82
N LEU A 239 18.25 2.00 -8.20
CA LEU A 239 18.10 3.38 -8.70
C LEU A 239 18.71 3.57 -10.08
N ARG A 240 19.93 3.08 -10.31
CA ARG A 240 20.59 3.12 -11.63
C ARG A 240 19.81 2.35 -12.69
N LYS A 241 19.23 1.19 -12.34
CA LYS A 241 18.34 0.43 -13.22
C LYS A 241 17.06 1.19 -13.57
N MET A 242 16.64 2.13 -12.73
CA MET A 242 15.50 3.03 -12.94
C MET A 242 15.87 4.33 -13.68
N GLY A 243 17.12 4.46 -14.14
CA GLY A 243 17.59 5.64 -14.88
C GLY A 243 17.98 6.83 -13.99
N VAL A 244 18.14 6.62 -12.68
CA VAL A 244 18.52 7.68 -11.73
C VAL A 244 20.03 7.87 -11.72
N ASN A 245 20.47 9.11 -11.92
CA ASN A 245 21.83 9.57 -11.77
C ASN A 245 22.11 9.87 -10.29
N ILE A 246 23.09 9.19 -9.70
CA ILE A 246 23.47 9.39 -8.30
C ILE A 246 24.77 10.20 -8.26
N ILE A 247 24.73 11.38 -7.66
CA ILE A 247 25.88 12.28 -7.50
C ILE A 247 26.09 12.51 -6.00
N THR A 248 27.04 11.79 -5.41
CA THR A 248 27.37 11.86 -3.97
C THR A 248 28.74 12.51 -3.76
N GLY A 249 29.07 12.85 -2.52
CA GLY A 249 30.37 13.45 -2.17
C GLY A 249 30.58 14.86 -2.73
N SER A 250 29.51 15.54 -3.15
CA SER A 250 29.59 16.84 -3.85
C SER A 250 28.80 17.91 -3.11
N LYS A 251 29.45 19.03 -2.78
CA LYS A 251 28.80 20.13 -2.03
C LYS A 251 27.71 20.78 -2.87
N ILE A 252 26.55 20.97 -2.26
CA ILE A 252 25.48 21.81 -2.80
C ILE A 252 25.72 23.24 -2.30
N THR A 253 25.81 24.21 -3.20
CA THR A 253 26.19 25.59 -2.85
C THR A 253 25.10 26.62 -3.10
N GLU A 254 24.24 26.36 -4.09
CA GLU A 254 23.20 27.29 -4.51
C GLU A 254 22.05 26.52 -5.19
N VAL A 255 20.82 26.95 -4.95
CA VAL A 255 19.62 26.53 -5.68
C VAL A 255 19.01 27.77 -6.31
N THR A 256 18.73 27.73 -7.60
CA THR A 256 18.09 28.82 -8.36
C THR A 256 16.75 28.34 -8.92
N GLU A 257 15.97 29.25 -9.52
CA GLU A 257 14.75 28.87 -10.25
C GLU A 257 15.03 27.88 -11.40
N HIS A 258 16.26 27.89 -11.93
CA HIS A 258 16.66 27.11 -13.10
C HIS A 258 17.57 25.92 -12.79
N GLY A 259 17.86 25.62 -11.52
CA GLY A 259 18.64 24.44 -11.18
C GLY A 259 19.29 24.44 -9.82
N VAL A 260 20.33 23.61 -9.70
CA VAL A 260 21.14 23.47 -8.49
C VAL A 260 22.61 23.35 -8.83
N ARG A 261 23.47 24.06 -8.08
CA ARG A 261 24.92 23.99 -8.20
C ARG A 261 25.50 22.92 -7.28
N VAL A 262 26.12 21.92 -7.88
CA VAL A 262 26.68 20.73 -7.24
C VAL A 262 28.18 20.66 -7.57
N GLY A 263 29.02 21.00 -6.60
CA GLY A 263 30.45 21.20 -6.83
C GLY A 263 30.68 22.30 -7.86
N GLU A 264 31.39 21.98 -8.94
CA GLU A 264 31.65 22.88 -10.07
C GLU A 264 30.59 22.78 -11.18
N GLN A 265 29.64 21.85 -11.05
CA GLN A 265 28.63 21.58 -12.07
C GLN A 265 27.30 22.26 -11.73
N GLU A 266 26.60 22.73 -12.75
CA GLU A 266 25.23 23.22 -12.63
C GLU A 266 24.27 22.22 -13.27
N LEU A 267 23.32 21.71 -12.47
CA LEU A 267 22.25 20.84 -12.94
C LEU A 267 21.02 21.69 -13.26
N LYS A 268 20.80 21.97 -14.55
CA LYS A 268 19.63 22.72 -15.02
C LYS A 268 18.35 21.93 -14.79
N SER A 269 17.42 22.49 -14.03
CA SER A 269 16.18 21.85 -13.63
C SER A 269 15.17 22.87 -13.14
N ARG A 270 13.90 22.73 -13.54
CA ARG A 270 12.77 23.48 -12.94
C ARG A 270 12.15 22.80 -11.73
N THR A 271 12.72 21.66 -11.32
CA THR A 271 12.24 20.89 -10.17
C THR A 271 13.42 20.44 -9.32
N VAL A 272 13.67 21.21 -8.26
CA VAL A 272 14.61 20.85 -7.19
C VAL A 272 13.80 20.49 -5.95
N ILE A 273 14.01 19.30 -5.39
CA ILE A 273 13.28 18.78 -4.24
C ILE A 273 14.26 18.60 -3.09
N TRP A 274 14.07 19.33 -2.00
CA TRP A 274 14.96 19.35 -0.84
C TRP A 274 14.52 18.37 0.25
N THR A 275 15.41 17.43 0.57
CA THR A 275 15.21 16.38 1.58
C THR A 275 16.44 16.17 2.48
N ALA A 276 17.42 17.08 2.42
CA ALA A 276 18.74 16.90 3.04
C ALA A 276 18.76 17.09 4.57
N GLY A 277 17.69 17.59 5.18
CA GLY A 277 17.63 17.70 6.62
C GLY A 277 16.41 18.41 7.17
N VAL A 278 16.25 18.29 8.48
CA VAL A 278 15.20 18.92 9.26
C VAL A 278 15.73 19.53 10.55
N GLU A 279 14.98 20.49 11.08
CA GLU A 279 15.20 21.16 12.37
C GLU A 279 13.88 21.26 13.14
N GLY A 280 13.92 21.65 14.42
CA GLY A 280 12.70 21.87 15.20
C GLY A 280 11.74 22.87 14.52
N SER A 281 10.43 22.67 14.74
CA SER A 281 9.38 23.59 14.27
C SER A 281 9.63 25.04 14.71
N ASP A 282 8.98 26.01 14.06
CA ASP A 282 9.11 27.42 14.43
C ASP A 282 8.73 27.68 15.89
N LEU A 283 7.65 27.07 16.36
CA LEU A 283 7.27 27.16 17.77
C LEU A 283 8.37 26.60 18.67
N ALA A 284 8.83 25.37 18.42
CA ALA A 284 9.86 24.74 19.24
C ALA A 284 11.17 25.54 19.26
N GLY A 285 11.57 26.12 18.12
CA GLY A 285 12.76 26.94 17.98
C GLY A 285 12.72 28.27 18.74
N ASN A 286 11.53 28.79 19.01
CA ASN A 286 11.33 30.07 19.69
C ASN A 286 11.01 29.94 21.20
N LEU A 287 10.98 28.72 21.74
CA LEU A 287 10.73 28.50 23.16
C LEU A 287 11.95 28.89 24.01
N ASP A 288 11.69 29.53 25.15
CA ASP A 288 12.70 29.91 26.14
C ASP A 288 13.10 28.70 27.02
N VAL A 289 13.67 27.69 26.38
CA VAL A 289 14.20 26.47 27.01
C VAL A 289 15.52 26.10 26.31
N GLU A 290 16.37 25.34 27.00
CA GLU A 290 17.64 24.92 26.38
C GLU A 290 17.38 24.04 25.15
N GLN A 291 17.97 24.43 24.01
CA GLN A 291 17.86 23.72 22.74
C GLN A 291 19.24 23.32 22.20
N LYS A 292 19.33 22.14 21.58
CA LYS A 292 20.53 21.60 20.92
C LYS A 292 20.17 20.93 19.60
N GLY A 293 21.18 20.59 18.79
CA GLY A 293 21.01 19.74 17.61
C GLY A 293 20.01 20.26 16.57
N ARG A 294 20.08 21.56 16.23
CA ARG A 294 19.16 22.26 15.30
C ARG A 294 17.74 22.42 15.87
N LYS A 295 17.63 23.23 16.93
CA LYS A 295 16.36 23.62 17.56
C LYS A 295 15.54 22.46 18.15
N ARG A 296 16.21 21.42 18.66
CA ARG A 296 15.57 20.34 19.44
C ARG A 296 15.70 20.67 20.92
N ILE A 297 14.67 20.40 21.71
CA ILE A 297 14.59 20.75 23.12
C ILE A 297 15.38 19.73 23.94
N LEU A 298 16.31 20.19 24.79
CA LEU A 298 17.05 19.31 25.70
C LEU A 298 16.09 18.68 26.69
N THR A 299 16.16 17.35 26.83
CA THR A 299 15.38 16.61 27.83
C THR A 299 16.25 15.77 28.75
N ASN A 300 15.76 15.54 29.96
CA ASN A 300 16.34 14.55 30.87
C ASN A 300 15.95 13.10 30.48
N GLU A 301 16.40 12.12 31.25
CA GLU A 301 16.10 10.69 31.03
C GLU A 301 14.61 10.34 31.11
N LYS A 302 13.76 11.20 31.68
CA LYS A 302 12.31 11.01 31.79
C LYS A 302 11.56 11.70 30.65
N LEU A 303 12.29 12.28 29.69
CA LEU A 303 11.80 13.10 28.59
C LEU A 303 11.15 14.41 29.02
N GLN A 304 11.51 14.91 30.21
CA GLN A 304 11.09 16.21 30.71
C GLN A 304 12.07 17.30 30.32
N VAL A 305 11.59 18.53 30.18
CA VAL A 305 12.45 19.71 30.13
C VAL A 305 13.10 19.89 31.50
N PRO A 306 14.45 19.96 31.62
CA PRO A 306 15.12 19.99 32.93
C PRO A 306 14.68 21.12 33.86
N THR A 307 14.29 22.28 33.31
CA THR A 307 13.80 23.44 34.06
C THR A 307 12.32 23.33 34.45
N HIS A 308 11.55 22.43 33.83
CA HIS A 308 10.11 22.30 34.02
C HIS A 308 9.67 20.83 34.08
N ASN A 309 9.59 20.28 35.30
CA ASN A 309 9.30 18.85 35.52
C ASN A 309 7.91 18.39 35.03
N ASN A 310 6.96 19.31 34.83
CA ASN A 310 5.64 19.00 34.30
C ASN A 310 5.53 19.13 32.77
N VAL A 311 6.64 19.46 32.08
CA VAL A 311 6.69 19.62 30.63
C VAL A 311 7.51 18.48 30.03
N TYR A 312 6.91 17.75 29.10
CA TYR A 312 7.49 16.62 28.39
C TYR A 312 7.64 16.95 26.90
N VAL A 313 8.59 16.30 26.23
CA VAL A 313 8.83 16.47 24.79
C VAL A 313 8.75 15.12 24.09
N VAL A 314 8.09 15.06 22.94
CA VAL A 314 7.89 13.83 22.16
C VAL A 314 8.30 13.99 20.69
N GLY A 315 8.73 12.91 20.06
CA GLY A 315 9.06 12.86 18.63
C GLY A 315 10.29 13.68 18.26
N ASP A 316 10.23 14.37 17.12
CA ASP A 316 11.38 15.07 16.54
C ASP A 316 11.90 16.24 17.37
N ASN A 317 11.10 16.74 18.33
CA ASN A 317 11.52 17.83 19.22
C ASN A 317 12.47 17.38 20.33
N ILE A 318 12.58 16.07 20.63
CA ILE A 318 13.44 15.56 21.71
C ILE A 318 14.90 15.77 21.34
N PHE A 319 15.73 16.34 22.21
CA PHE A 319 17.18 16.16 22.23
C PHE A 319 17.59 15.43 23.51
N TYR A 320 17.92 14.15 23.37
CA TYR A 320 18.36 13.29 24.47
C TYR A 320 19.40 12.31 23.96
N ILE A 321 20.48 12.15 24.72
CA ILE A 321 21.53 11.16 24.46
C ILE A 321 21.37 10.05 25.50
N PRO A 322 20.89 8.85 25.10
CA PRO A 322 20.80 7.72 26.02
C PRO A 322 22.16 7.35 26.61
N GLU A 323 22.16 6.83 27.84
CA GLU A 323 23.37 6.33 28.48
C GLU A 323 24.09 5.30 27.59
N GLY A 324 25.39 5.49 27.36
CA GLY A 324 26.20 4.64 26.48
C GLY A 324 26.08 4.94 24.98
N ALA A 325 25.25 5.88 24.56
CA ALA A 325 25.15 6.32 23.16
C ALA A 325 26.09 7.50 22.86
N ALA A 326 26.62 7.54 21.63
CA ALA A 326 27.48 8.64 21.17
C ALA A 326 26.71 9.82 20.55
N ALA A 327 25.43 9.62 20.22
CA ALA A 327 24.60 10.57 19.49
C ALA A 327 23.20 10.66 20.11
N PRO A 328 22.49 11.79 19.92
CA PRO A 328 21.13 11.91 20.39
C PRO A 328 20.20 10.98 19.63
N VAL A 329 19.05 10.68 20.23
CA VAL A 329 18.01 9.87 19.57
C VAL A 329 17.64 10.44 18.19
N PRO A 330 17.37 9.59 17.20
CA PRO A 330 17.08 10.03 15.84
C PRO A 330 15.68 10.67 15.71
N GLN A 331 15.54 11.56 14.73
CA GLN A 331 14.26 12.16 14.34
C GLN A 331 13.51 11.18 13.42
N MET A 332 12.86 10.19 14.05
CA MET A 332 12.14 9.12 13.37
C MET A 332 10.80 8.86 14.06
N VAL A 333 9.84 8.32 13.29
CA VAL A 333 8.54 7.87 13.81
C VAL A 333 8.72 6.90 14.97
N GLU A 334 9.60 5.91 14.83
CA GLU A 334 9.85 4.93 15.88
C GLU A 334 10.29 5.58 17.21
N ASN A 335 11.08 6.66 17.15
CA ASN A 335 11.45 7.42 18.36
C ASN A 335 10.22 7.99 19.06
N ALA A 336 9.27 8.54 18.29
CA ALA A 336 8.00 9.03 18.80
C ALA A 336 7.15 7.91 19.40
N GLU A 337 7.12 6.73 18.76
CA GLU A 337 6.39 5.56 19.27
C GLU A 337 6.95 5.03 20.58
N LEU A 338 8.28 5.02 20.73
CA LEU A 338 8.96 4.56 21.94
C LEU A 338 8.88 5.58 23.09
N ALA A 339 8.88 6.88 22.78
CA ALA A 339 8.79 7.96 23.76
C ALA A 339 7.38 8.09 24.37
N ALA A 340 6.35 8.02 23.54
CA ALA A 340 4.95 8.18 23.96
C ALA A 340 4.50 7.33 25.17
N PRO A 341 4.77 6.00 25.25
CA PRO A 341 4.39 5.20 26.41
C PRO A 341 5.13 5.58 27.69
N ILE A 342 6.38 6.04 27.60
CA ILE A 342 7.17 6.47 28.75
C ILE A 342 6.62 7.80 29.29
N ILE A 343 6.35 8.76 28.42
CA ILE A 343 5.74 10.05 28.81
C ILE A 343 4.37 9.82 29.47
N ALA A 344 3.50 9.05 28.83
CA ALA A 344 2.19 8.74 29.38
C ALA A 344 2.28 8.04 30.75
N HIS A 345 3.20 7.08 30.89
CA HIS A 345 3.44 6.42 32.17
C HIS A 345 3.94 7.38 33.25
N ASN A 346 4.89 8.26 32.92
CA ASN A 346 5.50 9.18 33.87
C ASN A 346 4.52 10.25 34.35
N ILE A 347 3.67 10.79 33.47
CA ILE A 347 2.59 11.71 33.87
C ILE A 347 1.61 11.00 34.82
N VAL A 348 1.18 9.78 34.49
CA VAL A 348 0.25 9.02 35.35
C VAL A 348 0.91 8.62 36.67
N ALA A 349 2.20 8.29 36.66
CA ALA A 349 2.96 7.98 37.85
C ALA A 349 3.05 9.21 38.76
N ASP A 350 3.31 10.39 38.20
CA ASP A 350 3.37 11.64 38.96
C ASP A 350 2.04 11.97 39.63
N ILE A 351 0.94 11.92 38.86
CA ILE A 351 -0.44 12.13 39.37
C ILE A 351 -0.77 11.16 40.51
N LYS A 352 -0.21 9.94 40.49
CA LYS A 352 -0.46 8.90 41.49
C LYS A 352 0.64 8.79 42.55
N HIS A 353 1.61 9.70 42.56
CA HIS A 353 2.78 9.68 43.45
C HIS A 353 3.54 8.34 43.42
N LYS A 354 3.74 7.79 42.22
CA LYS A 354 4.47 6.54 41.94
C LYS A 354 5.82 6.83 41.26
N PRO A 355 6.78 5.90 41.33
CA PRO A 355 8.07 6.07 40.66
C PRO A 355 7.93 6.18 39.14
N MET A 356 8.65 7.13 38.55
CA MET A 356 8.77 7.34 37.11
C MET A 356 9.80 6.37 36.50
N LYS A 357 9.73 6.19 35.17
CA LYS A 357 10.65 5.37 34.38
C LYS A 357 11.59 6.24 33.55
N ALA A 358 12.84 5.78 33.44
CA ALA A 358 13.81 6.33 32.49
C ALA A 358 13.56 5.82 31.07
N TYR A 359 13.87 6.66 30.09
CA TYR A 359 13.78 6.40 28.66
C TYR A 359 15.06 5.72 28.17
N LYS A 360 14.92 4.44 27.83
CA LYS A 360 15.98 3.59 27.30
C LYS A 360 15.49 2.98 25.98
N PRO A 361 15.52 3.74 24.86
CA PRO A 361 14.95 3.27 23.61
C PRO A 361 15.77 2.14 23.00
N THR A 362 15.07 1.23 22.34
CA THR A 362 15.66 0.17 21.53
C THR A 362 15.01 0.23 20.15
N PHE A 363 15.78 0.69 19.15
CA PHE A 363 15.30 0.82 17.78
C PHE A 363 15.37 -0.53 17.06
N HIS A 364 14.30 -0.88 16.33
CA HIS A 364 14.16 -2.16 15.63
C HIS A 364 14.71 -2.11 14.21
N GLY A 365 15.31 -0.99 13.82
CA GLY A 365 15.97 -0.81 12.53
C GLY A 365 15.15 0.05 11.56
N THR A 366 15.53 0.04 10.29
CA THR A 366 15.01 0.97 9.29
C THR A 366 14.77 0.27 7.95
N MET A 367 13.74 0.72 7.23
CA MET A 367 13.43 0.31 5.87
C MET A 367 13.29 1.53 4.96
N VAL A 368 13.54 1.31 3.67
CA VAL A 368 13.46 2.33 2.63
C VAL A 368 12.86 1.68 1.40
N CYS A 369 11.76 2.20 0.87
CA CYS A 369 11.26 1.80 -0.43
C CYS A 369 11.95 2.58 -1.57
N ILE A 370 12.02 1.96 -2.75
CA ILE A 370 12.59 2.50 -3.98
C ILE A 370 11.59 2.22 -5.08
N GLY A 371 10.63 3.15 -5.20
CA GLY A 371 9.40 2.95 -5.95
C GLY A 371 8.50 1.92 -5.29
N SER A 372 7.48 1.49 -6.03
CA SER A 372 6.42 0.64 -5.47
C SER A 372 6.81 -0.80 -5.17
N ARG A 373 7.86 -1.35 -5.80
CA ARG A 373 8.10 -2.81 -5.84
C ARG A 373 9.42 -3.27 -5.24
N TYR A 374 10.24 -2.36 -4.77
CA TYR A 374 11.56 -2.69 -4.24
C TYR A 374 11.85 -1.89 -2.99
N GLY A 375 12.51 -2.49 -2.02
CA GLY A 375 13.00 -1.79 -0.85
C GLY A 375 14.23 -2.47 -0.29
N VAL A 376 14.87 -1.80 0.66
CA VAL A 376 15.94 -2.35 1.49
C VAL A 376 15.57 -2.15 2.95
N ALA A 377 15.82 -3.16 3.78
CA ALA A 377 15.50 -3.09 5.21
C ALA A 377 16.61 -3.72 6.03
N ASN A 378 17.01 -3.05 7.10
CA ASN A 378 17.86 -3.58 8.14
C ASN A 378 17.05 -3.58 9.42
N VAL A 379 16.42 -4.70 9.75
CA VAL A 379 15.41 -4.79 10.83
C VAL A 379 15.69 -5.97 11.75
N GLY A 380 15.37 -5.82 13.03
CA GLY A 380 15.57 -6.87 14.03
C GLY A 380 15.77 -6.30 15.42
N LEU A 381 16.33 -7.12 16.31
CA LEU A 381 16.79 -6.66 17.62
C LEU A 381 18.22 -6.11 17.50
N PRO A 382 18.69 -5.23 18.41
CA PRO A 382 20.03 -4.67 18.36
C PRO A 382 21.14 -5.72 18.14
N ASP A 383 21.01 -6.88 18.80
CA ASP A 383 22.00 -7.96 18.72
C ASP A 383 21.85 -8.84 17.46
N LYS A 384 20.72 -8.75 16.74
CA LYS A 384 20.38 -9.61 15.59
C LYS A 384 19.57 -8.83 14.55
N MET A 385 20.27 -8.05 13.73
CA MET A 385 19.69 -7.32 12.59
C MET A 385 19.69 -8.16 11.32
N PHE A 386 18.54 -8.29 10.68
CA PHE A 386 18.35 -8.97 9.40
C PHE A 386 18.38 -7.97 8.24
N ARG A 387 19.17 -8.30 7.21
CA ARG A 387 19.32 -7.49 5.99
C ARG A 387 18.42 -8.05 4.89
N LEU A 388 17.33 -7.37 4.61
CA LEU A 388 16.32 -7.76 3.62
C LEU A 388 16.36 -6.81 2.41
N SER A 389 15.95 -7.31 1.26
CA SER A 389 15.86 -6.51 0.03
C SER A 389 14.80 -7.05 -0.92
N GLY A 390 14.17 -6.19 -1.72
CA GLY A 390 13.09 -6.56 -2.64
C GLY A 390 11.79 -6.83 -1.91
N LEU A 391 11.05 -7.87 -2.33
CA LEU A 391 9.72 -8.19 -1.77
C LEU A 391 9.71 -8.41 -0.25
N PRO A 392 10.67 -9.14 0.37
CA PRO A 392 10.70 -9.28 1.83
C PRO A 392 10.85 -7.93 2.57
N ALA A 393 11.62 -6.99 2.03
CA ALA A 393 11.76 -5.66 2.62
C ALA A 393 10.47 -4.84 2.49
N MET A 394 9.79 -4.91 1.34
CA MET A 394 8.49 -4.28 1.14
C MET A 394 7.43 -4.85 2.08
N ALA A 395 7.40 -6.18 2.27
CA ALA A 395 6.49 -6.82 3.21
C ALA A 395 6.69 -6.31 4.64
N VAL A 396 7.94 -6.14 5.07
CA VAL A 396 8.26 -5.54 6.38
C VAL A 396 7.80 -4.09 6.48
N LYS A 397 8.02 -3.25 5.44
CA LYS A 397 7.52 -1.86 5.39
C LYS A 397 6.01 -1.83 5.65
N HIS A 398 5.25 -2.55 4.84
CA HIS A 398 3.79 -2.53 4.96
C HIS A 398 3.30 -3.16 6.27
N LEU A 399 3.97 -4.18 6.80
CA LEU A 399 3.64 -4.75 8.11
C LEU A 399 3.79 -3.74 9.24
N ILE A 400 4.88 -2.98 9.26
CA ILE A 400 5.14 -1.98 10.30
C ILE A 400 4.13 -0.84 10.21
N ASN A 401 3.81 -0.38 9.00
CA ASN A 401 2.74 0.59 8.79
C ASN A 401 1.38 0.06 9.30
N MET A 402 1.05 -1.21 9.03
CA MET A 402 -0.18 -1.82 9.55
C MET A 402 -0.19 -1.91 11.08
N VAL A 403 0.94 -2.23 11.71
CA VAL A 403 1.08 -2.23 13.18
C VAL A 403 0.82 -0.84 13.74
N TYR A 404 1.42 0.20 13.17
CA TYR A 404 1.17 1.58 13.58
C TYR A 404 -0.31 1.97 13.43
N LEU A 405 -0.90 1.72 12.26
CA LEU A 405 -2.31 2.05 12.00
C LEU A 405 -3.26 1.28 12.91
N PHE A 406 -2.93 0.04 13.27
CA PHE A 406 -3.66 -0.72 14.26
C PHE A 406 -3.61 -0.04 15.65
N GLN A 407 -2.43 0.44 16.07
CA GLN A 407 -2.30 1.19 17.32
C GLN A 407 -3.11 2.49 17.32
N VAL A 408 -3.25 3.18 16.18
CA VAL A 408 -3.93 4.48 16.08
C VAL A 408 -5.44 4.36 15.86
N CYS A 409 -5.90 3.54 14.92
CA CYS A 409 -7.31 3.45 14.50
C CYS A 409 -7.86 2.01 14.46
N GLY A 410 -7.09 1.02 14.90
CA GLY A 410 -7.52 -0.39 14.94
C GLY A 410 -7.76 -0.98 13.54
N PHE A 411 -8.63 -1.99 13.49
CA PHE A 411 -8.86 -2.78 12.28
C PHE A 411 -9.39 -1.97 11.09
N ASN A 412 -10.23 -0.95 11.31
CA ASN A 412 -10.83 -0.19 10.21
C ASN A 412 -9.77 0.48 9.32
N LYS A 413 -8.78 1.15 9.92
CA LYS A 413 -7.74 1.84 9.13
C LYS A 413 -6.76 0.86 8.49
N VAL A 414 -6.46 -0.27 9.15
CA VAL A 414 -5.66 -1.35 8.54
C VAL A 414 -6.35 -1.90 7.29
N TYR A 415 -7.66 -2.17 7.37
CA TYR A 415 -8.44 -2.63 6.23
C TYR A 415 -8.39 -1.64 5.06
N HIS A 416 -8.66 -0.35 5.32
CA HIS A 416 -8.57 0.68 4.28
C HIS A 416 -7.15 0.80 3.70
N TYR A 417 -6.12 0.73 4.54
CA TYR A 417 -4.73 0.72 4.08
C TYR A 417 -4.44 -0.46 3.15
N VAL A 418 -4.88 -1.68 3.51
CA VAL A 418 -4.73 -2.85 2.66
C VAL A 418 -5.45 -2.66 1.31
N LEU A 419 -6.68 -2.13 1.33
CA LEU A 419 -7.40 -1.84 0.10
C LEU A 419 -6.63 -0.85 -0.79
N HIS A 420 -6.13 0.26 -0.24
CA HIS A 420 -5.48 1.29 -1.05
C HIS A 420 -4.06 0.94 -1.48
N GLU A 421 -3.24 0.28 -0.64
CA GLU A 421 -1.85 -0.09 -0.95
C GLU A 421 -1.71 -1.37 -1.79
N PHE A 422 -2.69 -2.30 -1.69
CA PHE A 422 -2.56 -3.62 -2.32
C PHE A 422 -3.54 -3.80 -3.49
N ILE A 423 -4.76 -3.27 -3.37
CA ILE A 423 -5.88 -3.60 -4.27
C ILE A 423 -6.25 -2.45 -5.21
N HIS A 424 -6.29 -1.22 -4.73
CA HIS A 424 -6.76 -0.06 -5.49
C HIS A 424 -5.62 0.80 -6.08
N VAL A 425 -4.37 0.33 -6.00
CA VAL A 425 -3.23 1.06 -6.59
C VAL A 425 -3.33 1.07 -8.11
N ARG A 426 -3.18 2.26 -8.69
CA ARG A 426 -3.24 2.46 -10.14
C ARG A 426 -1.98 1.95 -10.84
N ASN A 427 -2.09 1.67 -12.15
CA ASN A 427 -0.96 1.41 -13.04
C ASN A 427 -0.03 0.25 -12.62
N ASN A 428 -0.57 -0.75 -11.93
CA ASN A 428 0.17 -1.90 -11.38
C ASN A 428 1.29 -1.50 -10.41
N ARG A 429 1.23 -0.31 -9.79
CA ARG A 429 2.23 0.15 -8.81
C ARG A 429 1.97 -0.38 -7.39
N SER A 430 1.29 -1.52 -7.25
CA SER A 430 1.29 -2.28 -6.00
C SER A 430 2.60 -3.05 -5.89
N PHE A 431 3.10 -3.25 -4.66
CA PHE A 431 4.35 -4.00 -4.46
C PHE A 431 4.23 -5.48 -4.85
N VAL A 432 3.01 -6.03 -4.86
CA VAL A 432 2.69 -7.37 -5.39
C VAL A 432 2.33 -7.37 -6.89
N GLY A 433 2.47 -6.23 -7.56
CA GLY A 433 2.17 -6.06 -8.98
C GLY A 433 0.67 -5.97 -9.29
N GLY A 434 0.31 -6.24 -10.54
CA GLY A 434 -1.05 -6.05 -11.05
C GLY A 434 -2.04 -7.18 -10.76
N HIS A 435 -1.59 -8.28 -10.13
CA HIS A 435 -2.45 -9.45 -9.91
C HIS A 435 -3.62 -9.17 -8.97
N PHE A 436 -3.41 -8.29 -7.99
CA PHE A 436 -4.40 -7.88 -7.00
C PHE A 436 -4.88 -6.43 -7.21
N ALA A 437 -4.17 -5.65 -8.02
CA ALA A 437 -4.44 -4.22 -8.26
C ALA A 437 -5.57 -4.02 -9.29
N LYS A 438 -6.80 -4.43 -8.96
CA LYS A 438 -7.99 -4.25 -9.80
C LYS A 438 -9.16 -3.68 -9.01
N ARG A 439 -9.91 -2.79 -9.65
CA ARG A 439 -11.12 -2.16 -9.09
C ARG A 439 -12.22 -3.16 -8.72
N SER A 440 -12.26 -4.30 -9.41
CA SER A 440 -13.09 -5.45 -9.03
C SER A 440 -12.19 -6.53 -8.42
N PRO A 441 -12.57 -7.15 -7.29
CA PRO A 441 -11.79 -8.19 -6.61
C PRO A 441 -11.86 -9.52 -7.36
N ASN A 442 -11.38 -9.53 -8.61
CA ASN A 442 -11.35 -10.69 -9.49
C ASN A 442 -10.48 -11.83 -8.93
N PHE A 443 -9.72 -11.61 -7.85
CA PHE A 443 -9.01 -12.67 -7.15
C PHE A 443 -9.94 -13.74 -6.58
N TRP A 444 -11.20 -13.40 -6.25
CA TRP A 444 -12.20 -14.38 -5.84
C TRP A 444 -12.59 -15.35 -6.96
N LEU A 445 -12.31 -15.01 -8.22
CA LEU A 445 -12.51 -15.90 -9.35
C LEU A 445 -11.39 -16.93 -9.48
N PHE A 446 -10.25 -16.78 -8.81
CA PHE A 446 -9.14 -17.74 -8.90
C PHE A 446 -9.51 -19.14 -8.37
N PRO A 447 -10.06 -19.30 -7.14
CA PRO A 447 -10.50 -20.61 -6.67
C PRO A 447 -11.55 -21.23 -7.57
N LEU A 448 -12.52 -20.43 -8.02
CA LEU A 448 -13.56 -20.86 -8.96
C LEU A 448 -12.96 -21.34 -10.29
N ARG A 449 -11.98 -20.61 -10.82
CA ARG A 449 -11.28 -20.93 -12.08
C ARG A 449 -10.55 -22.27 -11.99
N VAL A 450 -9.78 -22.45 -10.92
CA VAL A 450 -9.02 -23.69 -10.70
C VAL A 450 -9.98 -24.84 -10.49
N PHE A 451 -11.04 -24.66 -9.70
CA PHE A 451 -12.06 -25.68 -9.48
C PHE A 451 -12.72 -26.12 -10.79
N THR A 452 -13.29 -25.18 -11.56
CA THR A 452 -13.92 -25.50 -12.86
C THR A 452 -12.94 -26.18 -13.83
N GLY A 453 -11.68 -25.73 -13.85
CA GLY A 453 -10.65 -26.34 -14.69
C GLY A 453 -10.29 -27.77 -14.26
N VAL A 454 -10.16 -28.03 -12.96
CA VAL A 454 -9.93 -29.38 -12.41
C VAL A 454 -11.08 -30.30 -12.76
N MET A 455 -12.32 -29.83 -12.62
CA MET A 455 -13.49 -30.65 -12.91
C MET A 455 -13.57 -31.07 -14.38
N TRP A 456 -13.31 -30.16 -15.33
CA TRP A 456 -13.24 -30.50 -16.75
C TRP A 456 -12.06 -31.44 -17.07
N PHE A 457 -10.91 -31.21 -16.43
CA PHE A 457 -9.74 -32.05 -16.63
C PHE A 457 -9.97 -33.48 -16.14
N LEU A 458 -10.58 -33.66 -14.97
CA LEU A 458 -10.92 -34.98 -14.42
C LEU A 458 -11.96 -35.69 -15.31
N GLN A 459 -13.03 -34.98 -15.69
CA GLN A 459 -14.07 -35.53 -16.56
C GLN A 459 -13.50 -35.96 -17.93
N GLY A 460 -12.66 -35.14 -18.54
CA GLY A 460 -11.98 -35.48 -19.79
C GLY A 460 -10.97 -36.62 -19.60
N GLY A 461 -10.25 -36.65 -18.49
CA GLY A 461 -9.30 -37.73 -18.15
C GLY A 461 -9.98 -39.09 -18.02
N ASP A 462 -11.08 -39.18 -17.29
CA ASP A 462 -11.86 -40.42 -17.13
C ASP A 462 -12.38 -40.94 -18.48
N LYS A 463 -12.83 -40.02 -19.35
CA LYS A 463 -13.26 -40.36 -20.71
C LYS A 463 -12.11 -40.76 -21.63
N MET A 464 -10.94 -40.15 -21.47
CA MET A 464 -9.74 -40.51 -22.22
C MET A 464 -9.28 -41.92 -21.85
N LEU A 465 -9.31 -42.28 -20.57
CA LEU A 465 -9.00 -43.65 -20.11
C LEU A 465 -9.96 -44.67 -20.73
N LYS A 466 -11.28 -44.40 -20.69
CA LYS A 466 -12.29 -45.26 -21.34
C LYS A 466 -12.04 -45.42 -22.84
N MET A 467 -11.62 -44.36 -23.52
CA MET A 467 -11.27 -44.39 -24.95
C MET A 467 -9.96 -45.14 -25.23
N MET A 468 -9.00 -45.14 -24.29
CA MET A 468 -7.77 -45.92 -24.41
C MET A 468 -8.02 -47.42 -24.21
N ASP A 469 -8.94 -47.78 -23.32
CA ASP A 469 -9.30 -49.17 -23.04
C ASP A 469 -10.12 -49.80 -24.19
N ASP A 470 -11.06 -49.05 -24.79
CA ASP A 470 -11.78 -49.48 -26.00
C ASP A 470 -11.91 -48.34 -27.03
N PRO A 471 -10.98 -48.26 -28.01
CA PRO A 471 -10.96 -47.20 -29.02
C PRO A 471 -12.18 -47.19 -29.95
N ASN A 472 -12.91 -48.30 -30.06
CA ASN A 472 -14.02 -48.45 -30.99
C ASN A 472 -15.39 -48.23 -30.34
N HIS A 473 -15.45 -48.05 -29.02
CA HIS A 473 -16.68 -47.83 -28.27
C HIS A 473 -17.05 -46.34 -28.14
N ILE A 474 -18.24 -45.98 -28.62
CA ILE A 474 -18.80 -44.63 -28.49
C ILE A 474 -19.74 -44.62 -27.29
N PHE A 475 -19.38 -43.87 -26.24
CA PHE A 475 -20.14 -43.80 -24.99
C PHE A 475 -20.75 -42.41 -24.74
N LEU A 476 -20.38 -41.40 -25.54
CA LEU A 476 -20.92 -40.04 -25.43
C LEU A 476 -22.24 -39.83 -26.16
N LEU A 477 -22.54 -40.69 -27.14
CA LEU A 477 -23.76 -40.64 -27.93
C LEU A 477 -24.61 -41.87 -27.57
N PRO A 478 -25.91 -41.71 -27.28
CA PRO A 478 -26.80 -42.84 -27.07
C PRO A 478 -26.87 -43.71 -28.33
N SER A 479 -27.06 -45.01 -28.20
CA SER A 479 -27.31 -45.86 -29.37
C SER A 479 -28.70 -45.57 -29.94
N LYS A 480 -28.82 -45.53 -31.28
CA LYS A 480 -30.07 -45.19 -31.98
C LYS A 480 -31.23 -46.15 -31.67
N TRP A 481 -30.89 -47.38 -31.28
CA TRP A 481 -31.84 -48.45 -30.97
C TRP A 481 -31.78 -48.90 -29.51
N ALA A 482 -31.33 -48.04 -28.60
CA ALA A 482 -31.56 -48.30 -27.18
C ALA A 482 -33.07 -48.30 -26.91
N ASP A 483 -33.66 -49.50 -26.92
CA ASP A 483 -34.95 -49.75 -26.30
C ASP A 483 -34.92 -49.18 -24.88
N GLY A 484 -36.02 -48.51 -24.52
CA GLY A 484 -36.27 -47.85 -23.23
C GLY A 484 -36.29 -48.77 -22.01
N THR A 485 -35.62 -49.92 -22.08
CA THR A 485 -35.46 -50.94 -21.04
C THR A 485 -33.99 -51.25 -20.71
N SER A 486 -33.02 -50.76 -21.50
CA SER A 486 -31.59 -50.97 -21.23
C SER A 486 -30.95 -49.90 -20.33
N GLY A 487 -31.61 -48.74 -20.17
CA GLY A 487 -31.22 -47.71 -19.19
C GLY A 487 -31.50 -48.08 -17.73
N ALA A 488 -32.21 -49.20 -17.48
CA ALA A 488 -32.50 -49.69 -16.13
C ALA A 488 -31.63 -50.90 -15.72
N SER A 489 -31.02 -51.61 -16.68
CA SER A 489 -30.20 -52.80 -16.39
C SER A 489 -28.72 -52.51 -16.21
N VAL A 490 -28.19 -51.38 -16.69
CA VAL A 490 -26.80 -50.95 -16.39
C VAL A 490 -26.71 -50.31 -15.00
N VAL A 491 -27.83 -49.87 -14.42
CA VAL A 491 -27.89 -49.33 -13.03
C VAL A 491 -27.85 -50.44 -11.97
N ALA A 492 -28.02 -51.71 -12.36
CA ALA A 492 -28.06 -52.83 -11.42
C ALA A 492 -26.67 -53.43 -11.12
N ASP A 493 -25.72 -53.39 -12.05
CA ASP A 493 -24.38 -53.99 -11.85
C ASP A 493 -23.33 -53.00 -11.31
N GLU A 494 -23.57 -51.68 -11.39
CA GLU A 494 -22.75 -50.67 -10.68
C GLU A 494 -23.28 -50.33 -9.26
N ALA A 495 -24.32 -51.04 -8.79
CA ALA A 495 -24.88 -50.87 -7.44
C ALA A 495 -24.18 -51.73 -6.36
N ALA A 496 -23.10 -52.45 -6.71
CA ALA A 496 -22.29 -53.22 -5.77
C ALA A 496 -20.98 -52.50 -5.38
N GLY A 497 -21.07 -51.21 -5.04
CA GLY A 497 -19.93 -50.48 -4.50
C GLY A 497 -20.15 -48.97 -4.43
N SER A 498 -20.50 -48.49 -3.24
CA SER A 498 -20.69 -47.07 -2.84
C SER A 498 -22.05 -46.44 -3.18
N ALA A 499 -22.66 -45.85 -2.15
CA ALA A 499 -23.94 -45.16 -2.21
C ALA A 499 -23.80 -43.83 -2.99
N GLN A 500 -23.96 -43.87 -4.31
CA GLN A 500 -24.17 -42.68 -5.12
C GLN A 500 -25.68 -42.43 -5.25
N ALA A 501 -26.16 -41.28 -4.76
CA ALA A 501 -27.53 -40.85 -4.96
C ALA A 501 -27.86 -40.83 -6.46
N ALA A 502 -29.03 -41.36 -6.84
CA ALA A 502 -29.52 -41.32 -8.21
C ALA A 502 -29.54 -39.85 -8.70
N VAL A 503 -28.61 -39.51 -9.59
CA VAL A 503 -28.48 -38.14 -10.10
C VAL A 503 -29.62 -37.91 -11.08
N THR A 504 -30.60 -37.10 -10.69
CA THR A 504 -31.71 -36.70 -11.55
C THR A 504 -31.17 -35.81 -12.67
N ALA A 505 -31.32 -36.23 -13.92
CA ALA A 505 -30.94 -35.41 -15.07
C ALA A 505 -31.77 -34.12 -15.11
N LEU A 506 -31.14 -33.02 -15.52
CA LEU A 506 -31.82 -31.74 -15.64
C LEU A 506 -32.89 -31.79 -16.75
N PRO A 507 -34.08 -31.20 -16.53
CA PRO A 507 -35.11 -31.17 -17.57
C PRO A 507 -34.64 -30.33 -18.76
N VAL A 508 -34.79 -30.89 -19.97
CA VAL A 508 -34.49 -30.22 -21.24
C VAL A 508 -35.80 -29.84 -21.93
N PRO A 509 -35.99 -28.59 -22.36
CA PRO A 509 -37.18 -28.18 -23.12
C PRO A 509 -37.35 -28.97 -24.43
N ASP A 510 -38.59 -29.37 -24.74
CA ASP A 510 -38.92 -30.26 -25.86
C ASP A 510 -38.40 -29.75 -27.23
N PHE A 511 -38.44 -28.43 -27.46
CA PHE A 511 -37.95 -27.86 -28.70
C PHE A 511 -36.44 -28.04 -28.88
N MET A 512 -35.64 -27.94 -27.80
CA MET A 512 -34.20 -28.15 -27.85
C MET A 512 -33.87 -29.62 -28.08
N LYS A 513 -34.61 -30.52 -27.41
CA LYS A 513 -34.48 -31.96 -27.62
C LYS A 513 -34.76 -32.33 -29.08
N SER A 514 -35.86 -31.85 -29.66
CA SER A 514 -36.20 -32.13 -31.07
C SER A 514 -35.16 -31.61 -32.06
N MET A 515 -34.52 -30.47 -31.78
CA MET A 515 -33.48 -29.92 -32.64
C MET A 515 -32.19 -30.74 -32.57
N VAL A 516 -31.82 -31.20 -31.38
CA VAL A 516 -30.61 -32.01 -31.18
C VAL A 516 -30.79 -33.41 -31.72
N ASP A 517 -31.93 -34.05 -31.49
CA ASP A 517 -32.24 -35.37 -32.04
C ASP A 517 -32.15 -35.35 -33.58
N TRP A 518 -32.75 -34.34 -34.23
CA TRP A 518 -32.64 -34.15 -35.69
C TRP A 518 -31.19 -33.98 -36.16
N SER A 519 -30.42 -33.15 -35.45
CA SER A 519 -29.02 -32.91 -35.79
C SER A 519 -28.14 -34.15 -35.58
N MET A 520 -28.43 -34.96 -34.55
CA MET A 520 -27.69 -36.17 -34.26
C MET A 520 -27.98 -37.26 -35.29
N ASP A 521 -29.25 -37.41 -35.70
CA ASP A 521 -29.66 -38.29 -36.80
C ASP A 521 -29.00 -37.94 -38.13
N LEU A 522 -28.81 -36.65 -38.42
CA LEU A 522 -28.18 -36.22 -39.65
C LEU A 522 -26.65 -36.42 -39.66
N MET A 523 -25.98 -36.23 -38.51
CA MET A 523 -24.52 -36.14 -38.46
C MET A 523 -23.82 -37.42 -37.96
N PHE A 524 -24.45 -38.16 -37.03
CA PHE A 524 -23.74 -39.16 -36.22
C PHE A 524 -24.22 -40.59 -36.42
N TYR A 525 -25.38 -40.82 -37.05
CA TYR A 525 -25.92 -42.16 -37.29
C TYR A 525 -26.00 -42.50 -38.77
N ASN A 526 -25.61 -43.72 -39.12
CA ASN A 526 -25.84 -44.29 -40.45
C ASN A 526 -27.30 -44.74 -40.60
N ALA A 527 -27.73 -45.03 -41.84
CA ALA A 527 -29.03 -45.64 -42.10
C ALA A 527 -29.20 -46.99 -41.37
N ASP A 528 -28.09 -47.71 -41.19
CA ASP A 528 -27.99 -48.98 -40.47
C ASP A 528 -27.74 -48.78 -38.96
N GLY A 529 -28.10 -47.63 -38.39
CA GLY A 529 -28.05 -47.25 -36.97
C GLY A 529 -26.73 -47.41 -36.21
N GLY A 530 -25.65 -47.81 -36.89
CA GLY A 530 -24.27 -47.65 -36.43
C GLY A 530 -23.80 -46.19 -36.51
N PHE A 531 -22.66 -45.91 -35.90
CA PHE A 531 -22.11 -44.56 -35.84
C PHE A 531 -21.34 -44.17 -37.11
N THR A 532 -21.42 -42.90 -37.52
CA THR A 532 -20.59 -42.36 -38.61
C THR A 532 -19.15 -42.15 -38.13
N TRP A 533 -18.20 -42.02 -39.07
CA TRP A 533 -16.82 -41.60 -38.73
C TRP A 533 -16.79 -40.25 -37.97
N LEU A 534 -17.76 -39.37 -38.25
CA LEU A 534 -17.88 -38.08 -37.58
C LEU A 534 -18.21 -38.22 -36.09
N ALA A 535 -18.86 -39.30 -35.66
CA ALA A 535 -19.14 -39.58 -34.25
C ALA A 535 -17.85 -39.88 -33.46
N TYR A 536 -16.92 -40.63 -34.04
CA TYR A 536 -15.60 -40.90 -33.45
C TYR A 536 -14.77 -39.62 -33.33
N VAL A 537 -14.77 -38.79 -34.38
CA VAL A 537 -14.11 -37.47 -34.36
C VAL A 537 -14.73 -36.56 -33.32
N PHE A 538 -16.06 -36.54 -33.22
CA PHE A 538 -16.79 -35.75 -32.24
C PHE A 538 -16.43 -36.18 -30.82
N GLN A 539 -16.45 -37.48 -30.50
CA GLN A 539 -16.05 -37.99 -29.19
C GLN A 539 -14.60 -37.60 -28.84
N ALA A 540 -13.65 -37.86 -29.74
CA ALA A 540 -12.25 -37.51 -29.51
C ALA A 540 -12.05 -36.00 -29.33
N SER A 541 -12.75 -35.17 -30.13
CA SER A 541 -12.68 -33.72 -30.04
C SER A 541 -13.27 -33.17 -28.75
N MET A 542 -14.36 -33.78 -28.24
CA MET A 542 -15.00 -33.37 -27.00
C MET A 542 -14.11 -33.70 -25.79
N VAL A 543 -13.58 -34.93 -25.72
CA VAL A 543 -12.63 -35.32 -24.67
C VAL A 543 -11.37 -34.45 -24.70
N GLY A 544 -10.83 -34.20 -25.89
CA GLY A 544 -9.72 -33.27 -26.08
C GLY A 544 -10.06 -31.85 -25.62
N ALA A 545 -11.25 -31.35 -25.95
CA ALA A 545 -11.72 -30.03 -25.51
C ALA A 545 -11.85 -29.94 -23.99
N GLU A 546 -12.38 -30.97 -23.31
CA GLU A 546 -12.50 -31.01 -21.84
C GLU A 546 -11.14 -30.91 -21.15
N ILE A 547 -10.17 -31.70 -21.63
CA ILE A 547 -8.81 -31.68 -21.10
C ILE A 547 -8.13 -30.33 -21.38
N ILE A 548 -8.21 -29.83 -22.61
CA ILE A 548 -7.56 -28.58 -23.01
C ILE A 548 -8.18 -27.40 -22.27
N VAL A 549 -9.51 -27.28 -22.23
CA VAL A 549 -10.22 -26.22 -21.50
C VAL A 549 -9.91 -26.31 -20.01
N GLY A 550 -9.91 -27.52 -19.44
CA GLY A 550 -9.53 -27.76 -18.06
C GLY A 550 -8.13 -27.22 -17.73
N LEU A 551 -7.12 -27.59 -18.54
CA LEU A 551 -5.75 -27.13 -18.40
C LEU A 551 -5.61 -25.61 -18.60
N LEU A 552 -6.29 -25.03 -19.60
CA LEU A 552 -6.29 -23.59 -19.87
C LEU A 552 -6.88 -22.79 -18.70
N LEU A 553 -7.97 -23.27 -18.10
CA LEU A 553 -8.57 -22.65 -16.91
C LEU A 553 -7.65 -22.79 -15.68
N ILE A 554 -7.08 -23.98 -15.42
CA ILE A 554 -6.14 -24.18 -14.30
C ILE A 554 -4.94 -23.22 -14.43
N ALA A 555 -4.29 -23.23 -15.59
CA ALA A 555 -3.13 -22.37 -15.87
C ALA A 555 -3.51 -20.87 -15.95
N GLY A 556 -4.79 -20.56 -16.19
CA GLY A 556 -5.28 -19.21 -16.44
C GLY A 556 -4.72 -18.61 -17.72
N LEU A 557 -4.59 -19.43 -18.78
CA LEU A 557 -4.16 -19.04 -20.12
C LEU A 557 -5.36 -19.04 -21.05
N PHE A 558 -5.61 -17.95 -21.78
CA PHE A 558 -6.82 -17.76 -22.58
C PHE A 558 -8.11 -18.06 -21.79
N SER A 559 -8.14 -17.60 -20.54
CA SER A 559 -9.19 -17.94 -19.58
C SER A 559 -10.59 -17.54 -20.03
N ALA A 560 -10.74 -16.38 -20.66
CA ALA A 560 -12.05 -15.93 -21.16
C ALA A 560 -12.56 -16.78 -22.35
N PRO A 561 -11.77 -17.03 -23.41
CA PRO A 561 -12.13 -18.00 -24.44
C PRO A 561 -12.41 -19.40 -23.87
N ALA A 562 -11.56 -19.92 -22.98
CA ALA A 562 -11.76 -21.23 -22.35
C ALA A 562 -13.05 -21.28 -21.53
N ALA A 563 -13.40 -20.20 -20.83
CA ALA A 563 -14.67 -20.09 -20.11
C ALA A 563 -15.89 -20.07 -21.05
N VAL A 564 -15.81 -19.40 -22.20
CA VAL A 564 -16.88 -19.44 -23.23
C VAL A 564 -17.06 -20.86 -23.76
N VAL A 565 -15.95 -21.55 -24.08
CA VAL A 565 -16.00 -22.95 -24.54
C VAL A 565 -16.56 -23.86 -23.44
N SER A 566 -16.16 -23.67 -22.19
CA SER A 566 -16.74 -24.37 -21.03
C SER A 566 -18.24 -24.18 -20.93
N VAL A 567 -18.76 -22.95 -21.12
CA VAL A 567 -20.20 -22.69 -21.11
C VAL A 567 -20.88 -23.41 -22.28
N ALA A 568 -20.31 -23.33 -23.48
CA ALA A 568 -20.86 -24.00 -24.67
C ALA A 568 -20.92 -25.52 -24.49
N MET A 569 -19.86 -26.12 -23.94
CA MET A 569 -19.81 -27.56 -23.64
C MET A 569 -20.82 -27.95 -22.56
N GLY A 570 -20.95 -27.14 -21.50
CA GLY A 570 -21.96 -27.36 -20.46
C GLY A 570 -23.39 -27.30 -21.02
N ILE A 571 -23.68 -26.37 -21.94
CA ILE A 571 -24.98 -26.27 -22.61
C ILE A 571 -25.19 -27.51 -23.49
N MET A 572 -24.17 -27.95 -24.21
CA MET A 572 -24.26 -29.13 -25.07
C MET A 572 -24.59 -30.40 -24.26
N VAL A 573 -23.88 -30.62 -23.15
CA VAL A 573 -24.14 -31.76 -22.24
C VAL A 573 -25.50 -31.64 -21.56
N TRP A 574 -25.95 -30.42 -21.27
CA TRP A 574 -27.30 -30.19 -20.74
C TRP A 574 -28.37 -30.59 -21.75
N VAL A 575 -28.24 -30.14 -23.00
CA VAL A 575 -29.24 -30.43 -24.05
C VAL A 575 -29.22 -31.91 -24.46
N SER A 576 -28.12 -32.64 -24.29
CA SER A 576 -28.08 -34.09 -24.54
C SER A 576 -28.87 -34.93 -23.53
N GLY A 577 -29.46 -34.31 -22.49
CA GLY A 577 -30.33 -34.99 -21.52
C GLY A 577 -29.60 -35.89 -20.52
N THR A 578 -28.28 -35.92 -20.55
CA THR A 578 -27.40 -36.74 -19.68
C THR A 578 -26.69 -35.91 -18.61
N ALA A 579 -26.98 -34.60 -18.51
CA ALA A 579 -26.32 -33.72 -17.57
C ALA A 579 -26.74 -33.96 -16.11
N PRO A 580 -25.77 -34.17 -15.19
CA PRO A 580 -26.05 -34.14 -13.76
C PRO A 580 -26.43 -32.71 -13.32
N THR A 581 -27.16 -32.59 -12.21
CA THR A 581 -27.53 -31.28 -11.62
C THR A 581 -26.31 -30.39 -11.34
N GLU A 582 -25.16 -31.01 -11.07
CA GLU A 582 -23.87 -30.34 -10.87
C GLU A 582 -23.45 -29.50 -12.08
N MET A 583 -23.86 -29.84 -13.31
CA MET A 583 -23.53 -29.06 -14.52
C MET A 583 -24.04 -27.61 -14.48
N LEU A 584 -25.10 -27.31 -13.73
CA LEU A 584 -25.55 -25.92 -13.54
C LEU A 584 -24.47 -25.06 -12.88
N TRP A 585 -23.67 -25.65 -11.99
CA TRP A 585 -22.54 -24.95 -11.36
C TRP A 585 -21.42 -24.66 -12.36
N TYR A 586 -21.19 -25.54 -13.34
CA TYR A 586 -20.17 -25.34 -14.38
C TYR A 586 -20.58 -24.22 -15.33
N LEU A 587 -21.86 -24.13 -15.65
CA LEU A 587 -22.43 -23.04 -16.44
C LEU A 587 -22.31 -21.70 -15.71
N ALA A 588 -22.75 -21.64 -14.45
CA ALA A 588 -22.65 -20.43 -13.64
C ALA A 588 -21.19 -20.00 -13.42
N ALA A 589 -20.30 -20.96 -13.12
CA ALA A 589 -18.88 -20.71 -12.97
C ALA A 589 -18.25 -20.24 -14.29
N GLY A 590 -18.55 -20.92 -15.41
CA GLY A 590 -18.12 -20.53 -16.74
C GLY A 590 -18.49 -19.09 -17.06
N ILE A 591 -19.75 -18.69 -16.85
CA ILE A 591 -20.22 -17.31 -17.05
C ILE A 591 -19.41 -16.32 -16.19
N ALA A 592 -19.22 -16.61 -14.90
CA ALA A 592 -18.43 -15.75 -14.01
C ALA A 592 -16.96 -15.61 -14.46
N LEU A 593 -16.39 -16.66 -15.05
CA LEU A 593 -14.99 -16.71 -15.49
C LEU A 593 -14.73 -15.97 -16.80
N ILE A 594 -15.77 -15.66 -17.60
CA ILE A 594 -15.66 -14.85 -18.84
C ILE A 594 -15.06 -13.46 -18.54
N GLY A 595 -15.28 -12.92 -17.34
CA GLY A 595 -14.76 -11.61 -16.89
C GLY A 595 -13.23 -11.48 -16.76
N GLY A 596 -12.45 -12.42 -17.30
CA GLY A 596 -11.00 -12.36 -17.38
C GLY A 596 -10.29 -12.84 -16.11
N SER A 597 -10.72 -13.99 -15.58
CA SER A 597 -10.17 -14.62 -14.38
C SER A 597 -8.69 -15.00 -14.47
N GLY A 598 -8.14 -15.23 -15.68
CA GLY A 598 -6.74 -15.59 -15.91
C GLY A 598 -5.74 -14.47 -15.57
N SER A 599 -6.20 -13.23 -15.53
CA SER A 599 -5.34 -12.08 -15.20
C SER A 599 -4.90 -12.03 -13.73
N THR A 600 -5.60 -12.74 -12.85
CA THR A 600 -5.23 -12.91 -11.43
C THR A 600 -4.65 -14.30 -11.22
N LEU A 601 -3.37 -14.37 -10.82
CA LEU A 601 -2.64 -15.63 -10.59
C LEU A 601 -2.78 -16.62 -11.77
N GLY A 602 -2.66 -16.14 -13.01
CA GLY A 602 -2.72 -16.95 -14.23
C GLY A 602 -1.81 -16.40 -15.32
N LEU A 603 -1.56 -17.20 -16.35
CA LEU A 603 -0.64 -16.87 -17.45
C LEU A 603 -1.12 -15.69 -18.31
N ASP A 604 -2.44 -15.43 -18.37
CA ASP A 604 -3.02 -14.29 -19.06
C ASP A 604 -2.45 -12.96 -18.59
N TYR A 605 -2.00 -12.86 -17.34
CA TYR A 605 -1.31 -11.67 -16.83
C TYR A 605 -0.05 -11.32 -17.63
N TYR A 606 0.69 -12.33 -18.11
CA TYR A 606 1.93 -12.14 -18.86
C TYR A 606 1.71 -12.18 -20.38
N VAL A 607 0.77 -13.02 -20.83
CA VAL A 607 0.53 -13.29 -22.25
C VAL A 607 -0.37 -12.23 -22.88
N LEU A 608 -1.47 -11.84 -22.24
CA LEU A 608 -2.43 -10.91 -22.83
C LEU A 608 -1.84 -9.51 -23.09
N PRO A 609 -1.04 -8.89 -22.21
CA PRO A 609 -0.44 -7.59 -22.53
C PRO A 609 0.49 -7.64 -23.74
N ARG A 610 1.24 -8.74 -23.92
CA ARG A 610 2.09 -8.95 -25.10
C ARG A 610 1.27 -9.14 -26.36
N LEU A 611 0.23 -9.97 -26.31
CA LEU A 611 -0.70 -10.16 -27.42
C LEU A 611 -1.41 -8.87 -27.79
N LYS A 612 -1.90 -8.09 -26.80
CA LYS A 612 -2.48 -6.77 -27.03
C LYS A 612 -1.48 -5.82 -27.71
N SER A 613 -0.23 -5.82 -27.29
CA SER A 613 0.83 -5.01 -27.93
C SER A 613 1.05 -5.41 -29.40
N LEU A 614 1.03 -6.70 -29.71
CA LEU A 614 1.12 -7.20 -31.09
C LEU A 614 -0.15 -6.88 -31.90
N TRP A 615 -1.33 -7.08 -31.32
CA TRP A 615 -2.63 -6.78 -31.91
C TRP A 615 -2.74 -5.29 -32.28
N LYS A 616 -2.32 -4.39 -31.37
CA LYS A 616 -2.25 -2.94 -31.61
C LYS A 616 -1.29 -2.55 -32.74
N LYS A 617 -0.40 -3.42 -33.23
CA LYS A 617 0.47 -3.12 -34.39
C LYS A 617 -0.19 -3.41 -35.73
N LEU A 618 -1.29 -4.17 -35.77
CA LEU A 618 -1.97 -4.50 -37.01
C LEU A 618 -2.65 -3.26 -37.61
N PRO A 619 -2.47 -2.96 -38.92
CA PRO A 619 -3.04 -1.76 -39.55
C PRO A 619 -4.57 -1.70 -39.46
N ILE A 620 -5.23 -2.85 -39.65
CA ILE A 620 -6.70 -2.93 -39.58
C ILE A 620 -7.21 -2.65 -38.16
N VAL A 621 -6.52 -3.17 -37.15
CA VAL A 621 -6.86 -2.95 -35.74
C VAL A 621 -6.71 -1.48 -35.36
N ARG A 622 -5.62 -0.83 -35.79
CA ARG A 622 -5.41 0.60 -35.58
C ARG A 622 -6.46 1.45 -36.27
N ARG A 623 -6.75 1.14 -37.53
CA ARG A 623 -7.70 1.90 -38.37
C ARG A 623 -9.14 1.82 -37.85
N TRP A 624 -9.54 0.66 -37.34
CA TRP A 624 -10.89 0.41 -36.87
C TRP A 624 -11.04 0.46 -35.34
N TYR A 625 -9.98 0.86 -34.63
CA TYR A 625 -9.99 0.99 -33.16
C TYR A 625 -10.42 -0.29 -32.43
N ILE A 626 -10.09 -1.47 -32.98
CA ILE A 626 -10.45 -2.78 -32.41
C ILE A 626 -9.45 -3.14 -31.29
N TYR A 627 -9.21 -2.24 -30.35
CA TYR A 627 -8.34 -2.46 -29.20
C TYR A 627 -8.91 -1.74 -27.97
N THR A 628 -8.83 -2.40 -26.83
CA THR A 628 -9.20 -1.81 -25.54
C THR A 628 -7.93 -1.44 -24.78
N ASP A 629 -7.89 -0.18 -24.31
CA ASP A 629 -6.78 0.35 -23.49
C ASP A 629 -6.79 -0.20 -22.06
#